data_AF-A0A7V2WYH9-F1
#
_entry.id   AF-A0A7V2WYH9-F1
#
_cell.length_a   1.000
_cell.length_b   1.000
_cell.length_c   1.000
_cell.angle_alpha   90.00
_cell.angle_beta   90.00
_cell.angle_gamma   90.00
#
_symmetry.space_group_name_H-M   'P 1'
#
loop_
_entity.id
_entity.type
_entity.pdbx_description
1 polymer ?
#
loop_
_entity_poly.entity_id
_entity_poly.type
_entity_poly.pdbx_seq_one_letter_code
_entity_poly.pdbx_strand_id
1 'polypeptide(L)'
;MKVALVPLLVLWLAWPATEARGAPSLDRFLRESGPVCAVAPAGDCLSRLFAFLDADRDRRIVLTELRRARREAGSWLARYRDRLAPFDRNLADGLLWIVDLVGLDSLLAGYDADGDGGLTAGELFADIRPDARPLGELLRDPQAFDWSRLRARFGRVALLLRALLEGLD
;
A
#
# COMPACT_ATOMS: atom_id res chain seq x y z
N MET A 1 -38.14 16.90 49.60
CA MET A 1 -37.46 15.64 50.02
C MET A 1 -36.97 14.97 48.75
N LYS A 2 -35.67 15.07 48.38
CA LYS A 2 -34.59 14.08 48.66
C LYS A 2 -35.07 12.65 48.36
N VAL A 3 -34.61 11.92 47.33
CA VAL A 3 -33.27 11.31 47.09
C VAL A 3 -33.25 10.85 45.61
N ALA A 4 -32.39 11.24 44.65
CA ALA A 4 -30.94 11.05 44.43
C ALA A 4 -30.45 9.59 44.21
N LEU A 5 -30.18 9.19 42.96
CA LEU A 5 -29.22 8.16 42.48
C LEU A 5 -29.28 8.15 40.93
N VAL A 6 -28.41 8.82 40.15
CA VAL A 6 -26.97 8.52 39.87
C VAL A 6 -26.78 7.07 39.38
N PRO A 7 -26.16 6.78 38.22
CA PRO A 7 -26.08 7.50 36.94
C PRO A 7 -26.25 6.54 35.71
N LEU A 8 -26.89 7.00 34.62
CA LEU A 8 -26.94 6.26 33.34
C LEU A 8 -25.64 6.47 32.54
N LEU A 9 -24.51 6.10 33.17
CA LEU A 9 -23.14 6.33 32.73
C LEU A 9 -22.36 5.00 32.66
N VAL A 10 -23.01 3.94 32.12
CA VAL A 10 -22.40 2.61 31.87
C VAL A 10 -22.89 2.02 30.54
N LEU A 11 -23.12 2.85 29.52
CA LEU A 11 -23.33 2.41 28.13
C LEU A 11 -22.39 3.10 27.15
N TRP A 12 -21.21 3.47 27.65
CA TRP A 12 -19.98 3.40 26.87
C TRP A 12 -19.29 2.09 27.27
N LEU A 13 -18.54 1.47 26.34
CA LEU A 13 -17.67 0.29 26.53
C LEU A 13 -18.25 -1.10 26.16
N ALA A 14 -18.73 -1.28 24.93
CA ALA A 14 -18.52 -2.53 24.17
C ALA A 14 -19.01 -2.40 22.72
N TRP A 15 -18.65 -1.32 22.01
CA TRP A 15 -18.39 -1.53 20.60
C TRP A 15 -17.09 -2.34 20.59
N PRO A 16 -17.02 -3.55 20.01
CA PRO A 16 -15.72 -4.11 19.76
C PRO A 16 -15.04 -3.05 18.90
N ALA A 17 -13.99 -2.42 19.42
CA ALA A 17 -12.97 -1.85 18.57
C ALA A 17 -12.80 -2.88 17.47
N THR A 18 -13.26 -2.55 16.26
CA THR A 18 -13.21 -3.48 15.14
C THR A 18 -11.75 -3.84 15.07
N GLU A 19 -11.40 -5.02 15.59
CA GLU A 19 -10.03 -5.50 15.55
C GLU A 19 -9.59 -5.26 14.12
N ALA A 20 -8.39 -4.70 13.98
CA ALA A 20 -7.79 -4.47 12.69
C ALA A 20 -7.83 -5.79 11.89
N ARG A 21 -8.90 -6.03 11.12
CA ARG A 21 -9.08 -7.18 10.23
C ARG A 21 -8.23 -7.00 8.97
N GLY A 22 -7.09 -6.32 9.09
CA GLY A 22 -6.27 -5.94 7.95
C GLY A 22 -5.30 -7.02 7.51
N ALA A 23 -4.80 -7.84 8.44
CA ALA A 23 -3.86 -8.91 8.06
C ALA A 23 -4.50 -10.04 7.22
N PRO A 24 -5.74 -10.52 7.48
CA PRO A 24 -6.32 -11.62 6.72
C PRO A 24 -6.60 -11.30 5.23
N SER A 25 -6.94 -10.06 4.91
CA SER A 25 -7.19 -9.62 3.53
C SER A 25 -5.91 -9.53 2.72
N LEU A 26 -4.86 -8.90 3.27
CA LEU A 26 -3.56 -8.84 2.60
C LEU A 26 -2.92 -10.22 2.46
N ASP A 27 -3.02 -11.07 3.49
CA ASP A 27 -2.53 -12.45 3.45
C ASP A 27 -3.20 -13.28 2.35
N ARG A 28 -4.51 -13.12 2.17
CA ARG A 28 -5.23 -13.72 1.04
C ARG A 28 -4.77 -13.14 -0.29
N PHE A 29 -4.67 -11.81 -0.40
CA PHE A 29 -4.20 -11.15 -1.61
C PHE A 29 -2.82 -11.64 -2.04
N LEU A 30 -1.85 -11.72 -1.13
CA LEU A 30 -0.49 -12.17 -1.43
C LEU A 30 -0.46 -13.64 -1.89
N ARG A 31 -1.25 -14.52 -1.29
CA ARG A 31 -1.38 -15.91 -1.75
C ARG A 31 -2.00 -16.04 -3.13
N GLU A 32 -3.02 -15.25 -3.44
CA GLU A 32 -3.76 -15.34 -4.70
C GLU A 32 -3.05 -14.61 -5.85
N SER A 33 -2.37 -13.51 -5.55
CA SER A 33 -1.67 -12.69 -6.54
C SER A 33 -0.22 -13.12 -6.74
N GLY A 34 0.45 -13.67 -5.72
CA GLY A 34 1.86 -14.09 -5.78
C GLY A 34 2.20 -14.96 -6.99
N PRO A 35 1.49 -16.08 -7.23
CA PRO A 35 1.72 -16.94 -8.40
C PRO A 35 1.55 -16.20 -9.73
N VAL A 36 0.61 -15.26 -9.81
CA VAL A 36 0.37 -14.48 -11.03
C VAL A 36 1.48 -13.46 -11.23
N CYS A 37 1.85 -12.71 -10.20
CA CYS A 37 2.90 -11.70 -10.25
C CYS A 37 4.29 -12.29 -10.55
N ALA A 38 4.49 -13.58 -10.29
CA ALA A 38 5.73 -14.29 -10.57
C ALA A 38 5.91 -14.67 -12.05
N VAL A 39 4.83 -14.76 -12.85
CA VAL A 39 4.90 -15.31 -14.21
C VAL A 39 4.14 -14.52 -15.28
N ALA A 40 3.07 -13.82 -14.91
CA ALA A 40 2.25 -13.06 -15.83
C ALA A 40 2.88 -11.68 -16.09
N PRO A 41 2.54 -11.02 -17.22
CA PRO A 41 2.95 -9.64 -17.49
C PRO A 41 2.69 -8.72 -16.30
N ALA A 42 3.63 -7.81 -16.02
CA ALA A 42 3.57 -6.94 -14.84
C ALA A 42 2.25 -6.14 -14.77
N GLY A 43 1.69 -5.76 -15.92
CA GLY A 43 0.37 -5.11 -16.00
C GLY A 43 -0.75 -5.89 -15.33
N ASP A 44 -0.74 -7.23 -15.39
CA ASP A 44 -1.75 -8.08 -14.74
C ASP A 44 -1.60 -8.05 -13.21
N CYS A 45 -0.36 -8.04 -12.72
CA CYS A 45 -0.07 -7.91 -11.30
C CYS A 45 -0.45 -6.51 -10.77
N LEU A 46 -0.11 -5.44 -11.51
CA LEU A 46 -0.47 -4.07 -11.16
C LEU A 46 -2.00 -3.90 -11.14
N SER A 47 -2.71 -4.52 -12.07
CA SER A 47 -4.18 -4.51 -12.10
C SER A 47 -4.78 -5.19 -10.86
N ARG A 48 -4.19 -6.30 -10.40
CA ARG A 48 -4.59 -6.97 -9.15
C ARG A 48 -4.29 -6.12 -7.92
N LEU A 49 -3.13 -5.46 -7.89
CA LEU A 49 -2.78 -4.53 -6.81
C LEU A 49 -3.79 -3.37 -6.76
N PHE A 50 -4.14 -2.79 -7.90
CA PHE A 50 -5.17 -1.75 -7.96
C PHE A 50 -6.51 -2.23 -7.39
N ALA A 51 -7.00 -3.39 -7.86
CA ALA A 51 -8.25 -3.97 -7.38
C ALA A 51 -8.22 -4.38 -5.89
N PHE A 52 -7.02 -4.61 -5.33
CA PHE A 52 -6.87 -4.80 -3.89
C PHE A 52 -6.98 -3.47 -3.15
N LEU A 53 -6.39 -2.39 -3.67
CA LEU A 53 -6.44 -1.07 -3.05
C LEU A 53 -7.85 -0.47 -3.11
N ASP A 54 -8.49 -0.51 -4.27
CA ASP A 54 -9.89 -0.13 -4.54
C ASP A 54 -10.85 -1.16 -3.92
N ALA A 55 -11.20 -0.95 -2.65
CA ALA A 55 -12.00 -1.89 -1.86
C ALA A 55 -13.49 -1.82 -2.17
N ASP A 56 -14.02 -0.65 -2.51
CA ASP A 56 -15.44 -0.48 -2.82
C ASP A 56 -15.75 -0.66 -4.32
N ARG A 57 -14.72 -0.80 -5.17
CA ARG A 57 -14.78 -1.09 -6.60
C ARG A 57 -15.41 0.03 -7.42
N ASP A 58 -15.20 1.27 -7.00
CA ASP A 58 -15.62 2.44 -7.75
C ASP A 58 -14.62 2.83 -8.87
N ARG A 59 -13.52 2.08 -8.99
CA ARG A 59 -12.38 2.29 -9.91
C ARG A 59 -11.51 3.48 -9.55
N ARG A 60 -11.48 3.85 -8.28
CA ARG A 60 -10.75 5.00 -7.79
C ARG A 60 -10.22 4.72 -6.39
N ILE A 61 -8.95 5.04 -6.15
CA ILE A 61 -8.33 4.84 -4.84
C ILE A 61 -8.35 6.15 -4.07
N VAL A 62 -9.08 6.20 -2.97
CA VAL A 62 -9.14 7.38 -2.10
C VAL A 62 -8.27 7.22 -0.85
N LEU A 63 -8.04 8.32 -0.14
CA LEU A 63 -7.16 8.36 1.03
C LEU A 63 -7.53 7.34 2.12
N THR A 64 -8.83 7.09 2.33
CA THR A 64 -9.30 6.10 3.32
C THR A 64 -8.87 4.69 2.95
N GLU A 65 -8.80 4.36 1.67
CA GLU A 65 -8.38 3.06 1.17
C GLU A 65 -6.86 2.90 1.22
N LEU A 66 -6.11 3.95 0.89
CA LEU A 66 -4.66 3.98 1.13
C LEU A 66 -4.34 3.76 2.62
N ARG A 67 -5.07 4.44 3.51
CA ARG A 67 -4.95 4.27 4.97
C ARG A 67 -5.33 2.85 5.41
N ARG A 68 -6.33 2.24 4.78
CA ARG A 68 -6.70 0.84 4.99
C ARG A 68 -5.50 -0.03 4.63
N ALA A 69 -5.07 -0.02 3.36
CA ALA A 69 -3.97 -0.83 2.84
C ALA A 69 -2.67 -0.68 3.67
N ARG A 70 -2.32 0.54 4.08
CA ARG A 70 -1.14 0.78 4.95
C ARG A 70 -1.26 0.09 6.30
N ARG A 71 -2.43 0.12 6.95
CA ARG A 71 -2.69 -0.60 8.21
C ARG A 71 -2.67 -2.12 8.01
N GLU A 72 -3.22 -2.60 6.90
CA GLU A 72 -3.18 -4.02 6.54
C GLU A 72 -1.75 -4.52 6.38
N ALA A 73 -0.93 -3.79 5.62
CA ALA A 73 0.48 -4.10 5.40
C ALA A 73 1.31 -4.06 6.68
N GLY A 74 1.11 -3.05 7.53
CA GLY A 74 1.79 -2.99 8.84
C GLY A 74 1.40 -4.16 9.75
N SER A 75 0.11 -4.50 9.82
CA SER A 75 -0.37 -5.62 10.64
C SER A 75 0.12 -6.97 10.12
N TRP A 76 0.16 -7.14 8.79
CA TRP A 76 0.69 -8.34 8.15
C TRP A 76 2.19 -8.49 8.43
N LEU A 77 2.98 -7.42 8.21
CA LEU A 77 4.42 -7.48 8.43
C LEU A 77 4.74 -7.78 9.89
N ALA A 78 4.09 -7.12 10.84
CA ALA A 78 4.26 -7.41 12.27
C ALA A 78 3.95 -8.88 12.63
N ARG A 79 2.97 -9.50 11.96
CA ARG A 79 2.59 -10.90 12.20
C ARG A 79 3.56 -11.91 11.57
N TYR A 80 4.08 -11.63 10.39
CA TYR A 80 4.88 -12.57 9.61
C TYR A 80 6.38 -12.29 9.64
N ARG A 81 6.80 -11.19 10.28
CA ARG A 81 8.18 -10.70 10.32
C ARG A 81 9.23 -11.77 10.57
N ASP A 82 9.00 -12.63 11.56
CA ASP A 82 9.96 -13.65 12.00
C ASP A 82 9.98 -14.89 11.07
N ARG A 83 9.06 -14.97 10.12
CA ARG A 83 8.98 -16.03 9.11
C ARG A 83 9.54 -15.60 7.75
N LEU A 84 9.80 -14.31 7.56
CA LEU A 84 10.37 -13.79 6.33
C LEU A 84 11.89 -14.02 6.31
N ALA A 85 12.44 -14.27 5.11
CA ALA A 85 13.87 -14.19 4.93
C ALA A 85 14.37 -12.78 5.29
N PRO A 86 15.61 -12.63 5.80
CA PRO A 86 16.13 -11.31 6.19
C PRO A 86 16.01 -10.26 5.10
N PHE A 87 16.22 -10.66 3.85
CA PHE A 87 16.07 -9.81 2.68
C PHE A 87 14.63 -9.30 2.50
N ASP A 88 13.66 -10.22 2.38
CA ASP A 88 12.25 -9.89 2.19
C ASP A 88 11.69 -9.02 3.31
N ARG A 89 12.12 -9.30 4.55
CA ARG A 89 11.77 -8.49 5.72
C ARG A 89 12.28 -7.06 5.58
N ASN A 90 13.55 -6.88 5.24
CA ASN A 90 14.16 -5.56 5.11
C ASN A 90 13.54 -4.77 3.95
N LEU A 91 13.23 -5.45 2.83
CA LEU A 91 12.53 -4.85 1.70
C LEU A 91 11.13 -4.38 2.11
N ALA A 92 10.34 -5.22 2.79
CA ALA A 92 9.01 -4.86 3.27
C ALA A 92 9.03 -3.72 4.30
N ASP A 93 9.94 -3.79 5.28
CA ASP A 93 10.16 -2.72 6.27
C ASP A 93 10.54 -1.40 5.57
N GLY A 94 11.46 -1.46 4.59
CA GLY A 94 11.92 -0.31 3.81
C GLY A 94 10.83 0.34 2.96
N LEU A 95 10.01 -0.45 2.27
CA LEU A 95 8.90 0.05 1.47
C LEU A 95 7.84 0.74 2.34
N LEU A 96 7.49 0.15 3.49
CA LEU A 96 6.56 0.77 4.43
C LEU A 96 7.11 2.07 5.01
N TRP A 97 8.40 2.09 5.34
CA TRP A 97 9.07 3.29 5.84
C TRP A 97 9.09 4.42 4.80
N ILE A 98 9.32 4.10 3.52
CA ILE A 98 9.22 5.07 2.42
C ILE A 98 7.82 5.65 2.31
N VAL A 99 6.78 4.82 2.37
CA VAL A 99 5.38 5.27 2.35
C VAL A 99 5.08 6.22 3.51
N ASP A 100 5.57 5.90 4.71
CA ASP A 100 5.40 6.75 5.89
C ASP A 100 6.18 8.07 5.78
N LEU A 101 7.37 8.04 5.17
CA LEU A 101 8.19 9.22 4.95
C LEU A 101 7.56 10.20 3.95
N VAL A 102 6.96 9.69 2.87
CA VAL A 102 6.17 10.51 1.93
C VAL A 102 4.90 11.03 2.60
N GLY A 103 4.22 10.16 3.35
CA GLY A 103 2.88 10.40 3.88
C GLY A 103 1.79 10.14 2.83
N LEU A 104 0.69 9.50 3.25
CA LEU A 104 -0.37 9.07 2.33
C LEU A 104 -1.09 10.24 1.64
N ASP A 105 -1.26 11.36 2.35
CA ASP A 105 -1.83 12.58 1.79
C ASP A 105 -0.95 13.15 0.66
N SER A 106 0.38 13.18 0.84
CA SER A 106 1.33 13.60 -0.20
C SER A 106 1.43 12.58 -1.33
N LEU A 107 1.29 11.28 -1.05
CA LEU A 107 1.28 10.24 -2.07
C LEU A 107 0.06 10.41 -2.98
N LEU A 108 -1.12 10.59 -2.39
CA LEU A 108 -2.37 10.85 -3.11
C LEU A 108 -2.24 12.12 -3.97
N ALA A 109 -1.95 13.26 -3.34
CA ALA A 109 -1.79 14.54 -4.06
C ALA A 109 -0.66 14.50 -5.09
N GLY A 110 0.35 13.66 -4.84
CA GLY A 110 1.47 13.46 -5.75
C GLY A 110 1.09 12.73 -7.02
N TYR A 111 0.03 11.91 -7.02
CA TYR A 111 -0.40 11.12 -8.20
C TYR A 111 -1.74 11.56 -8.80
N ASP A 112 -2.62 12.19 -8.02
CA ASP A 112 -3.91 12.75 -8.42
C ASP A 112 -3.69 13.90 -9.41
N ALA A 113 -3.74 13.58 -10.71
CA ALA A 113 -3.32 14.48 -11.77
C ALA A 113 -4.44 15.43 -12.20
N ASP A 114 -5.69 14.99 -12.07
CA ASP A 114 -6.87 15.80 -12.37
C ASP A 114 -7.44 16.54 -11.15
N GLY A 115 -6.93 16.25 -9.94
CA GLY A 115 -7.29 16.94 -8.70
C GLY A 115 -8.66 16.54 -8.20
N ASP A 116 -9.17 15.38 -8.60
CA ASP A 116 -10.50 14.93 -8.25
C ASP A 116 -10.58 14.40 -6.81
N GLY A 117 -9.44 14.10 -6.17
CA GLY A 117 -9.30 13.57 -4.81
C GLY A 117 -9.13 12.05 -4.74
N GLY A 118 -8.79 11.37 -5.84
CA GLY A 118 -8.55 9.93 -5.89
C GLY A 118 -7.59 9.54 -7.01
N LEU A 119 -7.24 8.25 -7.06
CA LEU A 119 -6.31 7.74 -8.07
C LEU A 119 -7.01 6.71 -8.94
N THR A 120 -7.02 6.95 -10.24
CA THR A 120 -7.25 5.91 -11.24
C THR A 120 -6.04 4.97 -11.34
N ALA A 121 -6.21 3.81 -11.99
CA ALA A 121 -5.09 2.89 -12.22
C ALA A 121 -3.98 3.52 -13.06
N GLY A 122 -4.35 4.39 -14.01
CA GLY A 122 -3.39 5.13 -14.84
C GLY A 122 -2.56 6.12 -14.04
N GLU A 123 -3.17 6.79 -13.06
CA GLU A 123 -2.48 7.74 -12.18
C GLU A 123 -1.57 7.03 -11.18
N LEU A 124 -2.08 6.01 -10.49
CA LEU A 124 -1.31 5.28 -9.48
C LEU A 124 -0.01 4.67 -10.06
N PHE A 125 -0.04 4.24 -11.31
CA PHE A 125 1.10 3.61 -11.99
C PHE A 125 1.73 4.50 -13.06
N ALA A 126 1.47 5.81 -13.07
CA ALA A 126 1.90 6.75 -14.11
C ALA A 126 3.42 6.83 -14.31
N ASP A 127 4.20 6.43 -13.30
CA ASP A 127 5.66 6.46 -13.33
C ASP A 127 6.29 5.07 -13.51
N ILE A 128 5.47 4.04 -13.77
CA ILE A 128 5.91 2.68 -14.10
C ILE A 128 5.60 2.44 -15.59
N ARG A 129 6.53 1.80 -16.30
CA ARG A 129 6.37 1.36 -17.68
C ARG A 129 6.15 -0.16 -17.69
N PRO A 130 4.92 -0.64 -17.43
CA PRO A 130 4.67 -2.08 -17.45
C PRO A 130 4.88 -2.63 -18.86
N ASP A 131 5.51 -3.79 -18.93
CA ASP A 131 5.71 -4.54 -20.16
C ASP A 131 5.37 -6.03 -19.96
N ALA A 132 5.78 -6.87 -20.91
CA ALA A 132 5.46 -8.29 -20.93
C ALA A 132 6.19 -9.11 -19.84
N ARG A 133 7.20 -8.55 -19.16
CA ARG A 133 7.95 -9.26 -18.12
C ARG A 133 7.12 -9.42 -16.84
N PRO A 134 7.38 -10.46 -16.03
CA PRO A 134 6.85 -10.57 -14.68
C PRO A 134 7.24 -9.38 -13.80
N LEU A 135 6.41 -9.07 -12.79
CA LEU A 135 6.64 -7.90 -11.93
C LEU A 135 8.04 -7.95 -11.28
N GLY A 136 8.47 -9.11 -10.80
CA GLY A 136 9.79 -9.25 -10.18
C GLY A 136 10.95 -8.89 -11.10
N GLU A 137 10.88 -9.23 -12.39
CA GLU A 137 11.89 -8.84 -13.38
C GLU A 137 11.79 -7.35 -13.73
N LEU A 138 10.57 -6.82 -13.85
CA LEU A 138 10.33 -5.40 -14.11
C LEU A 138 10.91 -4.51 -13.01
N LEU A 139 10.72 -4.87 -11.72
CA LEU A 139 11.18 -4.08 -10.58
C LEU A 139 12.71 -3.95 -10.51
N ARG A 140 13.47 -4.89 -11.10
CA ARG A 140 14.94 -4.84 -11.19
C ARG A 140 15.44 -4.00 -12.36
N ASP A 141 14.57 -3.65 -13.30
CA ASP A 141 14.95 -2.82 -14.42
C ASP A 141 14.81 -1.33 -14.06
N PRO A 142 15.93 -0.59 -13.91
CA PRO A 142 15.86 0.84 -13.62
C PRO A 142 15.18 1.64 -14.74
N GLN A 143 15.11 1.12 -15.96
CA GLN A 143 14.41 1.78 -17.08
C GLN A 143 12.89 1.57 -17.05
N ALA A 144 12.40 0.64 -16.23
CA ALA A 144 10.96 0.46 -16.02
C ALA A 144 10.30 1.62 -15.27
N PHE A 145 11.08 2.53 -14.68
CA PHE A 145 10.57 3.66 -13.89
C PHE A 145 10.90 5.01 -14.53
N ASP A 146 10.00 5.97 -14.37
CA ASP A 146 10.30 7.38 -14.63
C ASP A 146 10.85 8.05 -13.37
N TRP A 147 12.15 7.84 -13.13
CA TRP A 147 12.84 8.44 -11.98
C TRP A 147 12.83 9.96 -11.96
N SER A 148 12.71 10.60 -13.13
CA SER A 148 12.62 12.06 -13.21
C SER A 148 11.30 12.54 -12.64
N ARG A 149 10.19 11.91 -13.04
CA ARG A 149 8.84 12.19 -12.51
C ARG A 149 8.73 11.83 -11.02
N LEU A 150 9.21 10.65 -10.61
CA LEU A 150 9.22 10.26 -9.20
C LEU A 150 9.96 11.28 -8.33
N ARG A 151 11.12 11.77 -8.80
CA ARG A 151 11.88 12.81 -8.09
C ARG A 151 11.18 14.17 -8.12
N ALA A 152 10.46 14.51 -9.18
CA ALA A 152 9.66 15.73 -9.22
C ALA A 152 8.50 15.69 -8.22
N ARG A 153 7.86 14.52 -8.04
CA ARG A 153 6.75 14.31 -7.10
C ARG A 153 7.23 14.22 -5.64
N PHE A 154 8.26 13.42 -5.37
CA PHE A 154 8.64 13.03 -4.00
C PHE A 154 10.06 13.45 -3.59
N GLY A 155 10.73 14.25 -4.42
CA GLY A 155 12.05 14.80 -4.11
C GLY A 155 13.09 13.71 -3.84
N ARG A 156 13.79 13.82 -2.70
CA ARG A 156 14.86 12.89 -2.31
C ARG A 156 14.35 11.51 -1.94
N VAL A 157 13.05 11.36 -1.63
CA VAL A 157 12.49 10.04 -1.29
C VAL A 157 12.51 9.10 -2.50
N ALA A 158 12.39 9.63 -3.71
CA ALA A 158 12.55 8.85 -4.93
C ALA A 158 13.95 8.19 -5.04
N LEU A 159 14.99 8.82 -4.49
CA LEU A 159 16.34 8.24 -4.46
C LEU A 159 16.45 7.08 -3.47
N LEU A 160 15.71 7.14 -2.36
CA LEU A 160 15.65 6.06 -1.38
C LEU A 160 14.91 4.85 -1.95
N LEU A 161 13.79 5.08 -2.65
CA LEU A 161 13.08 4.02 -3.37
C LEU A 161 13.97 3.38 -4.42
N ARG A 162 14.70 4.18 -5.19
CA ARG A 162 15.65 3.68 -6.17
C ARG A 162 16.73 2.81 -5.54
N ALA A 163 17.39 3.29 -4.49
CA ALA A 163 18.43 2.54 -3.80
C ALA A 163 17.90 1.23 -3.18
N LEU A 164 16.65 1.22 -2.72
CA LEU A 164 15.99 0.02 -2.22
C LEU A 164 15.74 -1.01 -3.32
N LEU A 165 15.29 -0.57 -4.50
CA LEU A 165 15.03 -1.45 -5.65
C LEU A 165 16.31 -1.94 -6.33
N GLU A 166 17.36 -1.12 -6.39
CA GLU A 166 18.69 -1.55 -6.86
C GLU A 166 19.31 -2.63 -5.94
N GLY A 167 18.83 -2.77 -4.70
CA GLY A 167 19.20 -3.87 -3.82
C GLY A 167 18.54 -5.23 -4.16
N LEU A 168 17.67 -5.30 -5.17
CA LEU A 168 17.01 -6.54 -5.63
C LEU A 168 17.88 -7.42 -6.55
N ASP A 169 19.06 -6.94 -6.92
CA ASP A 169 20.04 -7.59 -7.81
C ASP A 169 20.90 -8.66 -7.10
#